data_AF-A0AAJ0BAQ0-F1
#
_entry.id   AF-A0AAJ0BAQ0-F1
#
_cell.length_a   1.000
_cell.length_b   1.000
_cell.length_c   1.000
_cell.angle_alpha   90.00
_cell.angle_beta   90.00
_cell.angle_gamma   90.00
#
_symmetry.space_group_name_H-M   'P 1'
#
loop_
_entity.id
_entity.type
_entity.pdbx_description
1 polymer ?
#
loop_
_entity_poly.entity_id
_entity_poly.type
_entity_poly.pdbx_seq_one_letter_code
_entity_poly.pdbx_strand_id
1 'polypeptide(L)'
;MATGTSTQPFERHSIVFSPRQSRYVKMGEELQRCLEEMFPDEHKAGYKFMIKNINERWIFDAPRELTDDDKTDMANRIADLRAEAEAAAKAKAEAEAQAAE
;
A
#
# COMPACT_ATOMS: atom_id res chain seq x y z
N MET A 1 -3.39 6.38 40.43
CA MET A 1 -3.96 5.27 39.63
C MET A 1 -3.15 5.20 38.35
N ALA A 2 -2.26 4.23 38.21
CA ALA A 2 -1.51 4.02 36.97
C ALA A 2 -2.39 3.19 36.03
N THR A 3 -3.13 3.83 35.14
CA THR A 3 -3.71 3.13 33.99
C THR A 3 -2.53 2.76 33.10
N GLY A 4 -2.01 1.55 33.27
CA GLY A 4 -1.15 0.92 32.28
C GLY A 4 -1.96 0.81 31.00
N THR A 5 -1.80 1.76 30.09
CA THR A 5 -2.12 1.55 28.69
C THR A 5 -1.14 0.48 28.23
N SER A 6 -1.51 -0.79 28.40
CA SER A 6 -0.85 -1.90 27.74
C SER A 6 -0.98 -1.64 26.25
N THR A 7 0.06 -1.02 25.69
CA THR A 7 0.37 -1.07 24.27
C THR A 7 0.63 -2.55 23.96
N GLN A 8 -0.44 -3.32 23.75
CA GLN A 8 -0.31 -4.71 23.32
C GLN A 8 0.53 -4.69 22.04
N PRO A 9 1.53 -5.56 21.91
CA PRO A 9 2.28 -5.64 20.67
C PRO A 9 1.29 -6.06 19.59
N PHE A 10 1.00 -5.18 18.63
CA PHE A 10 0.31 -5.59 17.42
C PHE A 10 1.13 -6.73 16.82
N GLU A 11 0.53 -7.89 16.62
CA GLU A 11 1.19 -9.00 15.94
C GLU A 11 1.52 -8.53 14.53
N ARG A 12 2.83 -8.47 14.22
CA ARG A 12 3.29 -7.98 12.92
C ARG A 12 3.43 -9.16 12.00
N HIS A 13 2.50 -9.30 11.07
CA HIS A 13 2.56 -10.33 10.04
C HIS A 13 3.37 -9.80 8.86
N SER A 14 4.48 -10.45 8.55
CA SER A 14 5.28 -10.12 7.38
C SER A 14 4.64 -10.72 6.13
N ILE A 15 4.02 -9.87 5.32
CA ILE A 15 3.41 -10.25 4.06
C ILE A 15 4.40 -10.01 2.93
N VAL A 16 4.56 -11.00 2.07
CA VAL A 16 5.46 -10.95 0.92
C VAL A 16 4.63 -10.98 -0.36
N PHE A 17 4.79 -9.94 -1.17
CA PHE A 17 4.25 -9.92 -2.53
C PHE A 17 5.22 -10.63 -3.46
N SER A 18 4.69 -11.59 -4.21
CA SER A 18 5.49 -12.30 -5.21
C SER A 18 5.95 -11.34 -6.32
N PRO A 19 7.01 -11.65 -7.08
CA PRO A 19 7.50 -10.80 -8.16
C PRO A 19 6.41 -10.45 -9.20
N ARG A 20 5.50 -11.39 -9.49
CA ARG A 20 4.33 -11.15 -10.35
C ARG A 20 3.41 -10.06 -9.82
N GLN A 21 3.16 -10.02 -8.51
CA GLN A 21 2.33 -8.99 -7.87
C GLN A 21 3.12 -7.68 -7.71
N SER A 22 4.42 -7.79 -7.44
CA SER A 22 5.34 -6.66 -7.32
C SER A 22 5.52 -5.89 -8.64
N ARG A 23 5.31 -6.54 -9.79
CA ARG A 23 5.27 -5.85 -11.10
C ARG A 23 4.24 -4.71 -11.15
N TYR A 24 3.16 -4.82 -10.39
CA TYR A 24 2.11 -3.79 -10.32
C TYR A 24 2.46 -2.67 -9.33
N VAL A 25 3.35 -2.95 -8.37
CA VAL A 25 3.79 -2.02 -7.33
C VAL A 25 5.14 -1.41 -7.73
N LYS A 26 5.13 -0.20 -8.30
CA LYS A 26 6.38 0.48 -8.70
C LYS A 26 7.02 1.22 -7.53
N MET A 27 6.19 1.79 -6.65
CA MET A 27 6.66 2.53 -5.48
C MET A 27 6.03 1.99 -4.18
N GLY A 28 6.79 2.08 -3.09
CA GLY A 28 6.32 1.65 -1.77
C GLY A 28 5.13 2.48 -1.26
N GLU A 29 5.01 3.73 -1.71
CA GLU A 29 3.91 4.63 -1.34
C GLU A 29 2.54 4.15 -1.82
N GLU A 30 2.45 3.53 -3.01
CA GLU A 30 1.19 2.99 -3.52
C GLU A 30 0.69 1.83 -2.64
N LEU A 31 1.64 0.98 -2.25
CA LEU A 31 1.38 -0.12 -1.33
C LEU A 31 1.04 0.38 0.06
N GLN A 32 1.72 1.44 0.53
CA GLN A 32 1.43 2.06 1.82
C GLN A 32 0.02 2.62 1.84
N ARG A 33 -0.37 3.39 0.82
CA ARG A 33 -1.70 3.97 0.74
C ARG A 33 -2.78 2.89 0.70
N CYS A 34 -2.54 1.83 -0.06
CA CYS A 34 -3.46 0.69 -0.11
C CYS A 34 -3.60 0.00 1.26
N LEU A 35 -2.51 -0.11 2.03
CA LEU A 35 -2.54 -0.64 3.39
C LEU A 35 -3.28 0.30 4.36
N GLU A 36 -3.02 1.60 4.28
CA GLU A 36 -3.70 2.61 5.11
C GLU A 36 -5.21 2.65 4.82
N GLU A 37 -5.61 2.46 3.57
CA GLU A 37 -7.02 2.37 3.16
C GLU A 37 -7.69 1.05 3.58
N MET A 38 -6.93 -0.05 3.62
CA MET A 38 -7.43 -1.37 4.04
C MET A 38 -7.51 -1.50 5.57
N PHE A 39 -6.61 -0.81 6.28
CA PHE A 39 -6.45 -0.82 7.74
C PHE A 39 -6.55 0.58 8.34
N PRO A 40 -7.69 1.28 8.14
CA PRO A 40 -7.82 2.66 8.59
C PRO A 40 -7.85 2.76 10.11
N ASP A 41 -8.38 1.76 10.80
CA ASP A 41 -8.47 1.73 12.27
C ASP A 41 -7.10 1.53 12.92
N GLU A 42 -6.29 0.60 12.41
CA GLU A 42 -4.94 0.35 12.91
C GLU A 42 -4.00 1.50 12.57
N HIS A 43 -4.13 2.09 11.37
CA HIS A 43 -3.40 3.31 11.03
C HIS A 43 -3.73 4.45 12.01
N LYS A 44 -5.02 4.67 12.29
CA LYS A 44 -5.48 5.66 13.29
C LYS A 44 -5.01 5.33 14.71
N ALA A 45 -4.84 4.04 15.03
CA ALA A 45 -4.25 3.59 16.28
C ALA A 45 -2.73 3.83 16.35
N GLY A 46 -2.11 4.35 15.29
CA GLY A 46 -0.68 4.65 15.22
C GLY A 46 0.17 3.49 14.72
N TYR A 47 -0.43 2.47 14.09
CA TYR A 47 0.31 1.39 13.46
C TYR A 47 1.13 1.92 12.28
N LYS A 48 2.43 1.61 12.28
CA LYS A 48 3.35 2.03 11.22
C LYS A 48 3.67 0.86 10.31
N PHE A 49 3.03 0.83 9.14
CA PHE A 49 3.37 -0.10 8.06
C PHE A 49 4.82 0.14 7.61
N MET A 50 5.69 -0.84 7.76
CA MET A 50 7.04 -0.84 7.19
C MET A 50 6.99 -1.59 5.89
N ILE A 51 7.47 -0.95 4.83
CA ILE A 51 7.52 -1.50 3.50
C ILE A 51 8.99 -1.58 3.07
N LYS A 52 9.39 -2.72 2.56
CA LYS A 52 10.74 -2.99 2.06
C LYS A 52 10.64 -3.62 0.68
N ASN A 53 11.46 -3.16 -0.25
CA ASN A 53 11.67 -3.84 -1.52
C ASN A 53 12.98 -4.62 -1.46
N ILE A 54 12.94 -5.94 -1.66
CA ILE A 54 14.13 -6.80 -1.65
C ILE A 54 14.03 -7.77 -2.83
N ASN A 55 14.99 -7.75 -3.76
CA ASN A 55 15.04 -8.63 -4.93
C ASN A 55 13.70 -8.68 -5.70
N GLU A 56 13.15 -7.51 -6.05
CA GLU A 56 11.87 -7.39 -6.78
C GLU A 56 10.65 -7.95 -6.04
N ARG A 57 10.77 -8.15 -4.72
CA ARG A 57 9.66 -8.53 -3.84
C ARG A 57 9.38 -7.41 -2.86
N TRP A 58 8.12 -6.99 -2.80
CA TRP A 58 7.66 -6.10 -1.75
C TRP A 58 7.32 -6.90 -0.50
N ILE A 59 7.94 -6.55 0.60
CA ILE A 59 7.70 -7.12 1.92
C ILE A 59 7.16 -6.01 2.78
N PHE A 60 6.02 -6.23 3.43
CA PHE A 60 5.47 -5.27 4.36
C PHE A 60 4.94 -5.96 5.62
N ASP A 61 4.89 -5.22 6.73
CA ASP A 61 4.13 -5.67 7.89
C ASP A 61 2.69 -5.19 7.84
N ALA A 62 1.80 -6.11 8.22
CA ALA A 62 0.39 -5.84 8.44
C ALA A 62 0.02 -6.21 9.89
N PRO A 63 -0.98 -5.51 10.48
CA PRO A 63 -1.44 -5.77 11.84
C PRO A 63 -2.23 -7.07 11.97
N ARG A 64 -2.62 -7.68 10.84
CA ARG A 64 -3.22 -9.01 10.76
C ARG A 64 -2.60 -9.80 9.62
N GLU A 65 -2.76 -11.11 9.68
CA GLU A 65 -2.44 -11.97 8.54
C GLU A 65 -3.37 -11.65 7.36
N LEU A 66 -2.78 -11.45 6.18
CA LEU A 66 -3.51 -11.28 4.93
C LEU A 66 -3.63 -12.63 4.22
N THR A 67 -4.85 -12.97 3.83
CA THR A 67 -5.08 -14.15 2.99
C THR A 67 -4.60 -13.87 1.56
N ASP A 68 -4.46 -14.92 0.73
CA ASP A 68 -4.12 -14.73 -0.68
C ASP A 68 -5.18 -13.93 -1.46
N ASP A 69 -6.44 -13.95 -0.99
CA ASP A 69 -7.51 -13.12 -1.54
C ASP A 69 -7.27 -11.64 -1.24
N ASP A 70 -6.96 -11.28 0.02
CA ASP A 70 -6.58 -9.91 0.39
C ASP A 70 -5.36 -9.42 -0.42
N LYS A 71 -4.34 -10.26 -0.60
CA LYS A 71 -3.16 -9.92 -1.42
C LYS A 71 -3.54 -9.69 -2.88
N THR A 72 -4.51 -10.44 -3.39
CA THR A 72 -5.02 -10.30 -4.75
C THR A 72 -5.85 -9.03 -4.90
N ASP A 73 -6.73 -8.73 -3.94
CA ASP A 73 -7.48 -7.47 -3.87
C ASP A 73 -6.54 -6.27 -3.82
N MET A 74 -5.54 -6.29 -2.95
CA MET A 74 -4.49 -5.26 -2.89
C MET A 74 -3.77 -5.09 -4.23
N ALA A 75 -3.36 -6.19 -4.88
CA ALA A 75 -2.70 -6.11 -6.17
C ALA A 75 -3.61 -5.51 -7.25
N ASN A 76 -4.90 -5.84 -7.23
CA ASN A 76 -5.90 -5.26 -8.14
C ASN A 76 -6.16 -3.78 -7.85
N ARG A 77 -6.27 -3.37 -6.58
CA ARG A 77 -6.43 -1.97 -6.17
C ARG A 77 -5.22 -1.13 -6.57
N ILE A 78 -4.01 -1.65 -6.42
CA ILE A 78 -2.80 -0.95 -6.87
C ILE A 78 -2.78 -0.85 -8.41
N ALA A 79 -3.23 -1.89 -9.12
CA ALA A 79 -3.36 -1.82 -10.57
C ALA A 79 -4.41 -0.78 -11.02
N ASP A 80 -5.53 -0.68 -10.30
CA ASP A 80 -6.60 0.31 -10.55
C ASP A 80 -6.12 1.75 -10.27
N LEU A 81 -5.52 1.99 -9.10
CA LEU A 81 -4.88 3.27 -8.75
C LEU A 81 -3.84 3.71 -9.77
N ARG A 82 -3.08 2.76 -10.35
CA ARG A 82 -2.15 3.03 -11.45
C ARG A 82 -2.86 3.38 -12.74
N ALA A 83 -3.95 2.71 -13.08
CA ALA A 83 -4.74 3.03 -14.25
C ALA A 83 -5.32 4.45 -14.14
N GLU A 84 -5.83 4.82 -12.96
CA GLU A 84 -6.28 6.18 -12.66
C GLU A 84 -5.14 7.20 -12.65
N ALA A 85 -3.98 6.87 -12.07
CA ALA A 85 -2.81 7.75 -12.07
C ALA A 85 -2.22 7.94 -13.47
N GLU A 86 -2.22 6.92 -14.33
CA GLU A 86 -1.82 7.04 -15.73
C GLU A 86 -2.85 7.82 -16.54
N ALA A 87 -4.15 7.63 -16.28
CA ALA A 87 -5.20 8.45 -16.90
C ALA A 87 -5.10 9.92 -16.47
N ALA A 88 -4.87 10.20 -15.20
CA ALA A 88 -4.67 11.54 -14.66
C ALA A 88 -3.35 12.16 -15.15
N ALA A 89 -2.26 11.39 -15.21
CA ALA A 89 -0.99 11.86 -15.76
C ALA A 89 -1.08 12.15 -17.26
N LYS A 90 -1.81 11.33 -18.02
CA LYS A 90 -2.08 11.56 -19.44
C LYS A 90 -2.97 12.79 -19.64
N ALA A 91 -4.03 12.93 -18.85
CA ALA A 91 -4.88 14.13 -18.88
C ALA A 91 -4.10 15.39 -18.50
N LYS A 92 -3.17 15.30 -17.53
CA LYS A 92 -2.31 16.42 -17.14
C LYS A 92 -1.24 16.74 -18.18
N ALA A 93 -0.63 15.73 -18.80
CA ALA A 93 0.31 15.90 -19.90
C ALA A 93 -0.36 16.46 -21.16
N GLU A 94 -1.58 16.03 -21.48
CA GLU A 94 -2.40 16.64 -22.52
C GLU A 94 -2.77 18.08 -22.16
N ALA A 95 -3.17 18.36 -20.93
CA ALA A 95 -3.46 19.73 -20.47
C ALA A 95 -2.21 20.65 -20.47
N GLU A 96 -1.03 20.15 -20.10
CA GLU A 96 0.23 20.90 -20.16
C GLU A 96 0.70 21.12 -21.61
N ALA A 97 0.51 20.13 -22.48
CA ALA A 97 0.78 20.29 -23.91
C ALA A 97 -0.16 21.30 -24.58
N GLN A 98 -1.43 21.35 -24.15
CA GLN A 98 -2.42 22.29 -24.66
C GLN A 98 -2.31 23.69 -24.06
N ALA A 99 -1.74 23.84 -22.86
CA ALA A 99 -1.45 25.12 -22.21
C ALA A 99 -0.13 25.75 -22.68
N ALA A 100 0.71 24.99 -23.40
CA ALA A 100 1.96 25.46 -23.99
C ALA A 100 1.80 25.90 -25.47
N GLU A 101 0.58 25.94 -26.01
CA GLU A 101 0.20 26.47 -27.33
C GLU A 101 -0.48 27.85 -27.23
#